data_AF-C1N975-F1
#
_entry.id   AF-C1N975-F1
#
_cell.length_a   1.000
_cell.length_b   1.000
_cell.length_c   1.000
_cell.angle_alpha   90.00
_cell.angle_beta   90.00
_cell.angle_gamma   90.00
#
_symmetry.space_group_name_H-M   'P 1'
#
loop_
_entity.id
_entity.type
_entity.pdbx_description
1 polymer ?
#
loop_
_entity_poly.entity_id
_entity_poly.type
_entity_poly.pdbx_seq_one_letter_code
_entity_poly.pdbx_strand_id
1 'polypeptide(L)'
;MRQELVDWMSQQHGTLDLVDETLHLALRYLDTFLVRRGTEQFLARNGAGSEPVPALPLPDLPEKQVMYLNDGEHQPLCNKLKRLGITCIFVAAKVTEVSAPSALEFAGAAEVSTFTRSQLLLAERALLRELEYNLYLPTASSFSSAYLSVTLPHLKKNGVVSNYEGDWDEDPCEEITEIVDYLLEASAVSHKSLDFAPSVAAAAAIGYVLSRVYGVSWERLSPLHALSGYGESDLHGVFGFFDKLVNDAYDTEEKGRGLHANDKYQNATSILWRKFFFS
;
A
#
# COMPACT_ATOMS: atom_id res chain seq x y z
N MET A 1 -14.73 0.83 4.80
CA MET A 1 -14.75 -0.06 3.61
C MET A 1 -13.47 -0.05 2.75
N ARG A 2 -12.99 1.05 2.14
CA ARG A 2 -11.75 0.98 1.31
C ARG A 2 -10.53 0.55 2.14
N GLN A 3 -10.30 1.21 3.28
CA GLN A 3 -9.22 0.86 4.21
C GLN A 3 -9.22 -0.63 4.57
N GLU A 4 -10.36 -1.16 5.04
CA GLU A 4 -10.52 -2.60 5.33
C GLU A 4 -10.27 -3.51 4.12
N LEU A 5 -10.71 -3.10 2.93
CA LEU A 5 -10.50 -3.87 1.71
C LEU A 5 -9.02 -3.92 1.33
N VAL A 6 -8.30 -2.81 1.43
CA VAL A 6 -6.86 -2.74 1.12
C VAL A 6 -6.06 -3.55 2.12
N ASP A 7 -6.35 -3.43 3.42
CA ASP A 7 -5.70 -4.22 4.47
C ASP A 7 -5.98 -5.73 4.27
N TRP A 8 -7.22 -6.10 3.96
CA TRP A 8 -7.55 -7.49 3.62
C TRP A 8 -6.85 -7.97 2.33
N MET A 9 -6.72 -7.11 1.32
CA MET A 9 -5.97 -7.44 0.10
C MET A 9 -4.48 -7.65 0.37
N SER A 10 -3.86 -6.84 1.24
CA SER A 10 -2.47 -7.02 1.69
C SER A 10 -2.32 -8.37 2.41
N GLN A 11 -3.27 -8.75 3.28
CA GLN A 11 -3.28 -10.07 3.93
C GLN A 11 -3.34 -11.22 2.90
N GLN A 12 -4.27 -11.15 1.93
CA GLN A 12 -4.38 -12.20 0.91
C GLN A 12 -3.21 -12.23 -0.08
N HIS A 13 -2.58 -11.09 -0.33
CA HIS A 13 -1.35 -11.01 -1.10
C HIS A 13 -0.21 -11.72 -0.37
N GLY A 14 -0.06 -11.48 0.93
CA GLY A 14 0.93 -12.15 1.78
C GLY A 14 0.72 -13.66 1.91
N THR A 15 -0.53 -14.12 2.04
CA THR A 15 -0.82 -15.58 2.11
C THR A 15 -0.51 -16.32 0.82
N LEU A 16 -0.48 -15.61 -0.32
CA LEU A 16 -0.15 -16.14 -1.63
C LEU A 16 1.33 -15.98 -2.00
N ASP A 17 2.15 -15.40 -1.12
CA ASP A 17 3.60 -15.21 -1.27
C ASP A 17 3.98 -14.56 -2.62
N LEU A 18 3.33 -13.42 -2.90
CA LEU A 18 3.47 -12.67 -4.15
C LEU A 18 4.46 -11.51 -3.99
N VAL A 19 5.08 -11.05 -5.08
CA VAL A 19 5.97 -9.88 -5.02
C VAL A 19 5.21 -8.59 -4.72
N ASP A 20 5.84 -7.62 -4.07
CA ASP A 20 5.17 -6.39 -3.60
C ASP A 20 4.52 -5.58 -4.72
N GLU A 21 5.15 -5.51 -5.89
CA GLU A 21 4.60 -4.82 -7.07
C GLU A 21 3.21 -5.38 -7.46
N THR A 22 2.95 -6.67 -7.20
CA THR A 22 1.65 -7.32 -7.44
C THR A 22 0.55 -6.67 -6.62
N LEU A 23 0.80 -6.38 -5.33
CA LEU A 23 -0.17 -5.70 -4.47
C LEU A 23 -0.42 -4.28 -4.98
N HIS A 24 0.65 -3.50 -5.20
CA HIS A 24 0.51 -2.12 -5.66
C HIS A 24 -0.26 -2.02 -6.98
N LEU A 25 0.03 -2.88 -7.95
CA LEU A 25 -0.67 -2.92 -9.22
C LEU A 25 -2.14 -3.35 -9.05
N ALA A 26 -2.42 -4.33 -8.19
CA ALA A 26 -3.79 -4.75 -7.88
C ALA A 26 -4.62 -3.61 -7.28
N LEU A 27 -4.02 -2.78 -6.41
CA LEU A 27 -4.69 -1.60 -5.85
C LEU A 27 -4.98 -0.55 -6.93
N ARG A 28 -4.07 -0.34 -7.89
CA ARG A 28 -4.34 0.52 -9.05
C ARG A 28 -5.52 0.01 -9.89
N TYR A 29 -5.64 -1.30 -10.08
CA TYR A 29 -6.80 -1.89 -10.76
C TYR A 29 -8.09 -1.69 -9.98
N LEU A 30 -8.05 -1.91 -8.66
CA LEU A 30 -9.20 -1.74 -7.78
C LEU A 30 -9.75 -0.31 -7.87
N ASP A 31 -8.90 0.69 -7.65
CA ASP A 31 -9.32 2.08 -7.64
C ASP A 31 -9.80 2.54 -9.02
N THR A 32 -9.08 2.15 -10.09
CA THR A 32 -9.49 2.47 -11.48
C THR A 32 -10.86 1.86 -11.80
N PHE A 33 -11.10 0.61 -11.40
CA PHE A 33 -12.36 -0.08 -11.62
C PHE A 33 -13.52 0.61 -10.88
N LEU A 34 -13.33 0.91 -9.59
CA LEU A 34 -14.37 1.54 -8.76
C LEU A 34 -14.70 2.96 -9.22
N VAL A 35 -13.70 3.72 -9.66
CA VAL A 35 -13.91 5.06 -10.24
C VAL A 35 -14.70 4.99 -11.54
N ARG A 36 -14.36 4.06 -12.45
CA ARG A 36 -15.05 3.93 -13.75
C ARG A 36 -16.48 3.40 -13.62
N ARG A 37 -16.71 2.41 -12.75
CA ARG A 37 -18.04 1.81 -12.53
C ARG A 37 -18.95 2.61 -11.60
N GLY A 38 -18.39 3.43 -10.72
CA GLY A 38 -19.08 4.03 -9.59
C GLY A 38 -19.32 3.02 -8.46
N THR A 39 -18.76 3.28 -7.29
CA THR A 39 -18.81 2.39 -6.12
C THR A 39 -20.24 2.02 -5.72
N GLU A 40 -21.15 3.00 -5.64
CA GLU A 40 -22.54 2.75 -5.27
C GLU A 40 -23.27 1.87 -6.29
N GLN A 41 -23.09 2.14 -7.59
CA GLN A 41 -23.70 1.37 -8.66
C GLN A 41 -23.15 -0.06 -8.68
N PHE A 42 -21.85 -0.20 -8.46
CA PHE A 42 -21.22 -1.50 -8.31
C PHE A 42 -21.82 -2.25 -7.12
N LEU A 43 -21.93 -1.64 -5.94
CA LEU A 43 -22.46 -2.31 -4.75
C LEU A 43 -23.96 -2.62 -4.85
N ALA A 44 -24.77 -1.71 -5.39
CA ALA A 44 -26.23 -1.85 -5.49
C ALA A 44 -26.71 -2.94 -6.45
N ARG A 45 -25.88 -3.37 -7.41
CA ARG A 45 -26.28 -4.36 -8.42
C ARG A 45 -26.37 -5.76 -7.80
N ASN A 46 -27.58 -6.26 -7.57
CA ASN A 46 -27.82 -7.60 -7.06
C ASN A 46 -27.32 -8.68 -8.04
N GLY A 47 -26.47 -9.58 -7.56
CA GLY A 47 -26.10 -10.83 -8.23
C GLY A 47 -26.41 -12.02 -7.33
N ALA A 48 -26.55 -13.21 -7.90
CA ALA A 48 -26.80 -14.43 -7.11
C ALA A 48 -25.72 -14.59 -6.01
N GLY A 49 -26.14 -14.57 -4.75
CA GLY A 49 -25.26 -14.77 -3.60
C GLY A 49 -24.52 -13.52 -3.09
N SER A 50 -25.06 -12.32 -3.29
CA SER A 50 -24.65 -11.11 -2.59
C SER A 50 -25.83 -10.59 -1.74
N GLU A 51 -25.95 -11.06 -0.50
CA GLU A 51 -26.79 -10.35 0.46
C GLU A 51 -26.22 -8.94 0.62
N PRO A 52 -27.03 -7.89 0.53
CA PRO A 52 -26.57 -6.53 0.78
C PRO A 52 -26.16 -6.43 2.25
N VAL A 53 -24.87 -6.27 2.49
CA VAL A 53 -24.37 -5.83 3.79
C VAL A 53 -24.68 -4.32 3.86
N PRO A 54 -25.56 -3.86 4.78
CA PRO A 54 -25.95 -2.45 4.81
C PRO A 54 -24.75 -1.61 5.23
N ALA A 55 -24.11 -0.90 4.31
CA ALA A 55 -22.96 -0.06 4.67
C ALA A 55 -23.41 1.05 5.63
N LEU A 56 -22.97 0.99 6.89
CA LEU A 56 -23.20 2.07 7.84
C LEU A 56 -22.31 3.26 7.45
N PRO A 57 -22.84 4.49 7.39
CA PRO A 57 -22.03 5.67 7.13
C PRO A 57 -21.00 5.81 8.26
N LEU A 58 -19.72 5.86 7.89
CA LEU A 58 -18.63 6.17 8.82
C LEU A 58 -18.70 7.66 9.21
N PRO A 59 -18.32 8.03 10.45
CA PRO A 59 -18.16 9.42 10.82
C PRO A 59 -17.06 10.09 9.96
N ASP A 60 -17.09 11.42 9.90
CA ASP A 60 -16.02 12.17 9.26
C ASP A 60 -14.70 11.92 10.00
N LEU A 61 -13.63 11.75 9.22
CA LEU A 61 -12.31 11.51 9.77
C LEU A 61 -11.76 12.80 10.41
N PRO A 62 -11.30 12.78 11.68
CA PRO A 62 -10.68 13.94 12.31
C PRO A 62 -9.53 14.52 11.48
N GLU A 63 -9.34 15.85 11.49
CA GLU A 63 -8.32 16.53 10.65
C GLU A 63 -6.89 16.03 10.88
N LYS A 64 -6.62 15.54 12.10
CA LYS A 64 -5.32 15.02 12.51
C LYS A 64 -5.07 13.59 12.04
N GLN A 65 -6.11 12.88 11.59
CA GLN A 65 -6.04 11.49 11.15
C GLN A 65 -6.11 11.38 9.63
N VAL A 66 -5.50 10.33 9.13
CA VAL A 66 -5.52 9.85 7.75
C VAL A 66 -6.10 8.43 7.64
N MET A 67 -6.26 7.71 8.75
CA MET A 67 -6.91 6.41 8.83
C MET A 67 -7.96 6.36 9.95
N TYR A 68 -9.00 5.55 9.75
CA TYR A 68 -9.95 5.24 10.81
C TYR A 68 -9.29 4.26 11.78
N LEU A 69 -9.31 4.56 13.07
CA LEU A 69 -8.81 3.62 14.08
C LEU A 69 -9.80 2.45 14.22
N ASN A 70 -9.27 1.26 14.45
CA ASN A 70 -10.07 0.04 14.47
C ASN A 70 -10.59 -0.25 15.88
N ASP A 71 -11.76 0.28 16.22
CA ASP A 71 -12.37 0.18 17.56
C ASP A 71 -12.94 -1.22 17.90
N GLY A 72 -12.76 -2.21 17.02
CA GLY A 72 -13.30 -3.58 17.20
C GLY A 72 -14.78 -3.77 16.80
N GLU A 73 -15.53 -2.72 16.50
CA GLU A 73 -16.93 -2.78 16.03
C GLU A 73 -17.08 -2.67 14.49
N HIS A 74 -16.07 -3.12 13.72
CA HIS A 74 -16.09 -2.96 12.27
C HIS A 74 -17.00 -3.97 11.58
N GLN A 75 -17.81 -3.45 10.65
CA GLN A 75 -18.69 -4.25 9.82
C GLN A 75 -17.86 -5.22 8.94
N PRO A 76 -18.28 -6.49 8.77
CA PRO A 76 -17.55 -7.42 7.92
C PRO A 76 -17.47 -6.90 6.48
N LEU A 77 -16.27 -6.97 5.89
CA LEU A 77 -16.02 -6.62 4.50
C LEU A 77 -16.94 -7.43 3.58
N CYS A 78 -17.73 -6.75 2.76
CA CYS A 78 -18.76 -7.44 1.98
C CYS A 78 -18.12 -8.36 0.92
N ASN A 79 -18.74 -9.54 0.72
CA ASN A 79 -18.22 -10.57 -0.19
C ASN A 79 -18.01 -10.06 -1.62
N LYS A 80 -18.76 -9.05 -2.06
CA LYS A 80 -18.61 -8.46 -3.39
C LYS A 80 -17.29 -7.72 -3.56
N LEU A 81 -16.85 -7.00 -2.53
CA LEU A 81 -15.56 -6.32 -2.51
C LEU A 81 -14.42 -7.33 -2.38
N LYS A 82 -14.56 -8.37 -1.53
CA LYS A 82 -13.57 -9.48 -1.46
C LYS A 82 -13.33 -10.14 -2.83
N ARG A 83 -14.42 -10.47 -3.54
CA ARG A 83 -14.36 -11.03 -4.90
C ARG A 83 -13.68 -10.08 -5.90
N LEU A 84 -13.93 -8.77 -5.82
CA LEU A 84 -13.26 -7.79 -6.67
C LEU A 84 -11.77 -7.71 -6.33
N GLY A 85 -11.42 -7.54 -5.05
CA GLY A 85 -10.04 -7.41 -4.58
C GLY A 85 -9.18 -8.60 -5.00
N ILE A 86 -9.65 -9.84 -4.75
CA ILE A 86 -8.89 -11.02 -5.16
C ILE A 86 -8.79 -11.18 -6.69
N THR A 87 -9.79 -10.70 -7.44
CA THR A 87 -9.72 -10.66 -8.90
C THR A 87 -8.66 -9.67 -9.38
N CYS A 88 -8.53 -8.51 -8.72
CA CYS A 88 -7.46 -7.55 -8.99
C CYS A 88 -6.08 -8.14 -8.71
N ILE A 89 -5.90 -8.84 -7.57
CA ILE A 89 -4.63 -9.53 -7.25
C ILE A 89 -4.34 -10.62 -8.29
N PHE A 90 -5.34 -11.44 -8.65
CA PHE A 90 -5.17 -12.48 -9.67
C PHE A 90 -4.73 -11.92 -11.02
N VAL A 91 -5.32 -10.81 -11.49
CA VAL A 91 -4.93 -10.18 -12.75
C VAL A 91 -3.54 -9.54 -12.64
N ALA A 92 -3.22 -8.89 -11.51
CA ALA A 92 -1.90 -8.31 -11.28
C ALA A 92 -0.81 -9.38 -11.27
N ALA A 93 -1.04 -10.50 -10.58
CA ALA A 93 -0.08 -11.59 -10.47
C ALA A 93 0.30 -12.17 -11.84
N LYS A 94 -0.63 -12.24 -12.79
CA LYS A 94 -0.31 -12.68 -14.16
C LYS A 94 0.53 -11.70 -14.96
N VAL A 95 0.65 -10.45 -14.51
CA VAL A 95 1.47 -9.41 -15.15
C VAL A 95 2.86 -9.34 -14.53
N THR A 96 2.96 -9.53 -13.21
CA THR A 96 4.16 -9.25 -12.41
C THR A 96 4.92 -10.51 -12.01
N GLU A 97 4.23 -11.63 -11.74
CA GLU A 97 4.86 -12.86 -11.26
C GLU A 97 5.51 -13.65 -12.38
N VAL A 98 6.67 -14.25 -12.08
CA VAL A 98 7.30 -15.23 -12.96
C VAL A 98 6.40 -16.47 -13.11
N SER A 99 5.74 -16.88 -12.02
CA SER A 99 4.81 -18.00 -11.99
C SER A 99 3.66 -17.71 -11.04
N ALA A 100 2.56 -17.17 -11.58
CA ALA A 100 1.36 -16.89 -10.80
C ALA A 100 0.68 -18.18 -10.28
N PRO A 101 0.13 -18.18 -9.05
CA PRO A 101 -0.71 -19.27 -8.55
C PRO A 101 -1.94 -19.55 -9.43
N SER A 102 -2.54 -20.72 -9.27
CA SER A 102 -3.69 -21.11 -10.08
C SER A 102 -4.95 -20.30 -9.75
N ALA A 103 -5.85 -20.16 -10.72
CA ALA A 103 -7.15 -19.54 -10.51
C ALA A 103 -8.00 -20.22 -9.41
N LEU A 104 -7.70 -21.49 -9.06
CA LEU A 104 -8.39 -22.17 -7.96
C LEU A 104 -7.88 -21.67 -6.60
N GLU A 105 -6.58 -21.46 -6.46
CA GLU A 105 -5.96 -20.93 -5.24
C GLU A 105 -6.45 -19.51 -4.96
N PHE A 106 -6.45 -18.63 -5.96
CA PHE A 106 -7.03 -17.28 -5.82
C PHE A 106 -8.52 -17.29 -5.46
N ALA A 107 -9.32 -18.18 -6.07
CA ALA A 107 -10.73 -18.29 -5.72
C ALA A 107 -10.92 -18.74 -4.26
N GLY A 108 -10.04 -19.63 -3.76
CA GLY A 108 -10.00 -20.06 -2.36
C GLY A 108 -9.59 -18.95 -1.39
N ALA A 109 -8.55 -18.18 -1.73
CA ALA A 109 -8.06 -17.03 -0.95
C ALA A 109 -9.09 -15.90 -0.83
N ALA A 110 -10.13 -15.87 -1.68
CA ALA A 110 -11.24 -14.95 -1.51
C ALA A 110 -12.01 -15.17 -0.19
N GLU A 111 -11.93 -16.38 0.38
CA GLU A 111 -12.71 -16.83 1.55
C GLU A 111 -14.22 -16.58 1.37
N VAL A 112 -14.71 -16.73 0.14
CA VAL A 112 -16.13 -16.63 -0.20
C VAL A 112 -16.57 -17.97 -0.79
N SER A 113 -17.33 -18.75 -0.03
CA SER A 113 -17.72 -20.13 -0.39
C SER A 113 -18.40 -20.28 -1.76
N THR A 114 -19.08 -19.23 -2.23
CA THR A 114 -19.76 -19.19 -3.52
C THR A 114 -18.89 -18.72 -4.68
N PHE A 115 -17.65 -18.31 -4.42
CA PHE A 115 -16.73 -17.81 -5.43
C PHE A 115 -15.83 -18.93 -5.94
N THR A 116 -16.27 -19.57 -7.02
CA THR A 116 -15.54 -20.68 -7.64
C THR A 116 -14.51 -20.18 -8.65
N ARG A 117 -13.60 -21.07 -9.08
CA ARG A 117 -12.68 -20.81 -10.20
C ARG A 117 -13.39 -20.21 -11.43
N SER A 118 -14.56 -20.75 -11.80
CA SER A 118 -15.33 -20.24 -12.94
C SER A 118 -15.87 -18.84 -12.70
N GLN A 119 -16.27 -18.51 -11.47
CA GLN A 119 -16.69 -17.16 -11.10
C GLN A 119 -15.51 -16.17 -11.14
N LEU A 120 -14.33 -16.57 -10.67
CA LEU A 120 -13.11 -15.76 -10.79
C LEU A 120 -12.78 -15.43 -12.25
N LEU A 121 -12.81 -16.42 -13.15
CA LEU A 121 -12.53 -16.20 -14.57
C LEU A 121 -13.58 -15.29 -15.25
N LEU A 122 -14.84 -15.33 -14.80
CA LEU A 122 -15.88 -14.40 -15.27
C LEU A 122 -15.65 -12.98 -14.74
N ALA A 123 -15.27 -12.85 -13.46
CA ALA A 123 -14.94 -11.58 -12.83
C ALA A 123 -13.71 -10.93 -13.49
N GLU A 124 -12.67 -11.73 -13.75
CA GLU A 124 -11.49 -11.31 -14.51
C GLU A 124 -11.88 -10.70 -15.85
N ARG A 125 -12.70 -11.41 -16.64
CA ARG A 125 -13.12 -10.89 -17.95
C ARG A 125 -13.87 -9.56 -17.82
N ALA A 126 -14.65 -9.38 -16.76
CA ALA A 126 -15.32 -8.11 -16.50
C ALA A 126 -14.32 -7.01 -16.09
N LEU A 127 -13.35 -7.33 -15.22
CA LEU A 127 -12.29 -6.41 -14.80
C LEU A 127 -11.45 -5.95 -16.00
N LEU A 128 -10.95 -6.87 -16.82
CA LEU A 128 -10.14 -6.57 -18.00
C LEU A 128 -10.85 -5.65 -18.99
N ARG A 129 -12.16 -5.85 -19.20
CA ARG A 129 -12.98 -4.98 -20.04
C ARG A 129 -13.10 -3.57 -19.46
N GLU A 130 -13.28 -3.47 -18.16
CA GLU A 130 -13.38 -2.18 -17.48
C GLU A 130 -12.06 -1.40 -17.51
N LEU A 131 -10.95 -2.11 -17.37
CA LEU A 131 -9.60 -1.54 -17.48
C LEU A 131 -9.19 -1.28 -18.93
N GLU A 132 -10.01 -1.66 -19.91
CA GLU A 132 -9.69 -1.58 -21.35
C GLU A 132 -8.35 -2.27 -21.68
N TYR A 133 -8.03 -3.34 -20.95
CA TYR A 133 -6.73 -4.04 -21.03
C TYR A 133 -5.50 -3.15 -20.76
N ASN A 134 -5.67 -2.00 -20.10
CA ASN A 134 -4.56 -1.18 -19.62
C ASN A 134 -4.00 -1.76 -18.30
N LEU A 135 -3.05 -2.69 -18.44
CA LEU A 135 -2.50 -3.49 -17.34
C LEU A 135 -1.13 -3.01 -16.82
N TYR A 136 -0.52 -2.01 -17.45
CA TYR A 136 0.79 -1.49 -17.04
C TYR A 136 0.62 -0.10 -16.43
N LEU A 137 -0.03 -0.05 -15.27
CA LEU A 137 -0.27 1.19 -14.54
C LEU A 137 0.95 1.53 -13.68
N PRO A 138 1.40 2.80 -13.65
CA PRO A 138 2.49 3.20 -12.78
C PRO A 138 2.09 3.06 -11.30
N THR A 139 3.01 2.52 -10.50
CA THR A 139 2.85 2.25 -9.07
C THR A 139 3.88 3.03 -8.26
N ALA A 140 3.60 3.28 -6.99
CA ALA A 140 4.58 3.93 -6.12
C ALA A 140 5.80 3.03 -5.88
N SER A 141 5.60 1.70 -5.82
CA SER A 141 6.68 0.71 -5.65
C SER A 141 7.64 0.67 -6.85
N SER A 142 7.14 0.70 -8.09
CA SER A 142 8.02 0.79 -9.28
C SER A 142 8.82 2.10 -9.32
N PHE A 143 8.23 3.23 -8.93
CA PHE A 143 8.96 4.49 -8.81
C PHE A 143 9.97 4.46 -7.65
N SER A 144 9.62 3.91 -6.48
CA SER A 144 10.52 3.85 -5.32
C SER A 144 11.75 3.02 -5.66
N SER A 145 11.56 1.86 -6.30
CA SER A 145 12.63 1.00 -6.80
C SER A 145 13.60 1.77 -7.71
N ALA A 146 13.05 2.52 -8.68
CA ALA A 146 13.87 3.33 -9.60
C ALA A 146 14.64 4.43 -8.86
N TYR A 147 14.00 5.14 -7.93
CA TYR A 147 14.61 6.23 -7.18
C TYR A 147 15.66 5.76 -6.17
N LEU A 148 15.42 4.64 -5.48
CA LEU A 148 16.37 4.02 -4.55
C LEU A 148 17.61 3.52 -5.29
N SER A 149 17.45 2.99 -6.51
CA SER A 149 18.56 2.47 -7.33
C SER A 149 19.66 3.50 -7.64
N VAL A 150 19.33 4.79 -7.63
CA VAL A 150 20.31 5.89 -7.81
C VAL A 150 20.67 6.57 -6.49
N THR A 151 19.76 6.58 -5.53
CA THR A 151 19.91 7.32 -4.27
C THR A 151 20.80 6.55 -3.29
N LEU A 152 20.52 5.27 -3.03
CA LEU A 152 21.26 4.48 -2.04
C LEU A 152 22.75 4.31 -2.39
N PRO A 153 23.15 3.97 -3.64
CA PRO A 153 24.56 3.87 -3.98
C PRO A 153 25.32 5.19 -3.82
N HIS A 154 24.66 6.32 -4.09
CA HIS A 154 25.24 7.65 -3.89
C HIS A 154 25.51 7.92 -2.40
N LEU A 155 24.53 7.63 -1.53
CA LEU A 155 24.68 7.84 -0.09
C LEU A 155 25.75 6.92 0.51
N LYS A 156 25.79 5.65 0.08
CA LYS A 156 26.81 4.68 0.50
C LYS A 156 28.22 5.14 0.10
N LYS A 157 28.40 5.57 -1.16
CA LYS A 157 29.68 6.08 -1.67
C LYS A 157 30.19 7.32 -0.92
N ASN A 158 29.28 8.20 -0.50
CA ASN A 158 29.62 9.44 0.20
C ASN A 158 29.68 9.29 1.73
N GLY A 159 29.60 8.06 2.25
CA GLY A 159 29.69 7.77 3.68
C GLY A 159 28.55 8.38 4.51
N VAL A 160 27.40 8.66 3.88
CA VAL A 160 26.25 9.26 4.57
C VAL A 160 25.53 8.23 5.44
N VAL A 161 25.50 6.98 4.98
CA VAL A 161 24.83 5.85 5.67
C VAL A 161 25.83 4.82 6.22
N SER A 162 27.14 5.06 6.11
CA SER A 162 28.17 4.07 6.46
C SER A 162 28.49 3.97 7.96
N ASN A 163 27.91 4.84 8.81
CA ASN A 163 28.26 4.97 10.22
C ASN A 163 27.06 4.75 11.16
N TYR A 164 26.06 3.98 10.74
CA TYR A 164 24.93 3.67 11.61
C TYR A 164 25.34 2.55 12.58
N GLU A 165 25.52 2.89 13.86
CA GLU A 165 25.62 1.92 14.97
C GLU A 165 24.20 1.49 15.36
N GLY A 166 23.55 0.72 14.48
CA GLY A 166 22.27 0.07 14.78
C GLY A 166 22.48 -1.14 15.69
N ASP A 167 21.43 -1.55 16.40
CA ASP A 167 21.44 -2.76 17.26
C ASP A 167 21.53 -4.08 16.43
N TRP A 168 21.38 -4.00 15.11
CA TRP A 168 21.34 -5.14 14.18
C TRP A 168 22.42 -5.01 13.08
N ASP A 169 22.98 -6.14 12.64
CA ASP A 169 24.08 -6.26 11.65
C ASP A 169 23.59 -6.11 10.19
N GLU A 170 22.50 -5.35 9.96
CA GLU A 170 21.84 -5.17 8.65
C GLU A 170 22.43 -4.00 7.85
N ASP A 171 22.47 -4.09 6.51
CA ASP A 171 22.92 -2.98 5.67
C ASP A 171 21.93 -1.81 5.80
N PRO A 172 22.35 -0.60 6.21
CA PRO A 172 21.46 0.56 6.33
C PRO A 172 20.67 0.87 5.05
N CYS A 173 21.17 0.46 3.89
CA CYS A 173 20.44 0.58 2.62
C CYS A 173 19.22 -0.35 2.54
N GLU A 174 19.30 -1.55 3.11
CA GLU A 174 18.19 -2.49 3.21
C GLU A 174 17.15 -1.97 4.21
N GLU A 175 17.60 -1.49 5.37
CA GLU A 175 16.74 -0.84 6.38
C GLU A 175 15.95 0.35 5.79
N ILE A 176 16.63 1.25 5.06
CA ILE A 176 15.96 2.37 4.38
C ILE A 176 14.91 1.87 3.38
N THR A 177 15.24 0.83 2.61
CA THR A 177 14.33 0.28 1.60
C THR A 177 13.09 -0.29 2.26
N GLU A 178 13.25 -1.07 3.33
CA GLU A 178 12.16 -1.67 4.09
C GLU A 178 11.23 -0.60 4.69
N ILE A 179 11.78 0.47 5.28
CA ILE A 179 10.97 1.58 5.82
C ILE A 179 10.21 2.31 4.71
N VAL A 180 10.83 2.50 3.53
CA VAL A 180 10.17 3.11 2.38
C VAL A 180 9.02 2.24 1.88
N ASP A 181 9.24 0.93 1.73
CA ASP A 181 8.21 -0.01 1.27
C ASP A 181 7.05 -0.09 2.27
N TYR A 182 7.36 -0.13 3.57
CA TYR A 182 6.35 -0.02 4.64
C TYR A 182 5.51 1.25 4.51
N LEU A 183 6.14 2.43 4.37
CA LEU A 183 5.39 3.69 4.26
C LEU A 183 4.48 3.70 3.03
N LEU A 184 4.94 3.16 1.90
CA LEU A 184 4.14 3.08 0.68
C LEU A 184 2.97 2.11 0.83
N GLU A 185 3.17 0.92 1.41
CA GLU A 185 2.11 -0.04 1.63
C GLU A 185 1.10 0.44 2.68
N ALA A 186 1.56 0.95 3.82
CA ALA A 186 0.71 1.54 4.86
C ALA A 186 -0.07 2.75 4.32
N SER A 187 0.55 3.59 3.48
CA SER A 187 -0.16 4.73 2.88
C SER A 187 -1.30 4.30 1.97
N ALA A 188 -1.16 3.15 1.29
CA ALA A 188 -2.16 2.67 0.36
C ALA A 188 -3.48 2.29 1.07
N VAL A 189 -3.41 1.96 2.36
CA VAL A 189 -4.58 1.72 3.22
C VAL A 189 -5.41 2.99 3.42
N SER A 190 -4.75 4.14 3.61
CA SER A 190 -5.42 5.44 3.74
C SER A 190 -6.04 5.88 2.41
N HIS A 191 -7.30 6.33 2.44
CA HIS A 191 -7.94 6.92 1.26
C HIS A 191 -7.27 8.23 0.82
N LYS A 192 -6.70 9.01 1.77
CA LYS A 192 -6.07 10.31 1.45
C LYS A 192 -4.79 10.16 0.63
N SER A 193 -4.20 8.96 0.54
CA SER A 193 -3.05 8.72 -0.34
C SER A 193 -3.40 8.83 -1.83
N LEU A 194 -4.67 8.69 -2.20
CA LEU A 194 -5.16 8.84 -3.58
C LEU A 194 -5.01 10.27 -4.11
N ASP A 195 -4.83 11.26 -3.23
CA ASP A 195 -4.59 12.65 -3.61
C ASP A 195 -3.18 12.85 -4.20
N PHE A 196 -2.28 11.88 -4.05
CA PHE A 196 -0.91 11.95 -4.50
C PHE A 196 -0.65 11.07 -5.74
N ALA A 197 0.13 11.60 -6.68
CA ALA A 197 0.62 10.80 -7.80
C ALA A 197 1.61 9.73 -7.29
N PRO A 198 1.67 8.53 -7.89
CA PRO A 198 2.57 7.46 -7.46
C PRO A 198 4.05 7.87 -7.38
N SER A 199 4.53 8.66 -8.34
CA SER A 199 5.90 9.20 -8.36
C SER A 199 6.17 10.15 -7.20
N VAL A 200 5.18 11.00 -6.86
CA VAL A 200 5.29 11.95 -5.74
C VAL A 200 5.32 11.19 -4.41
N ALA A 201 4.43 10.20 -4.23
CA ALA A 201 4.40 9.38 -3.03
C ALA A 201 5.74 8.62 -2.84
N ALA A 202 6.28 8.03 -3.91
CA ALA A 202 7.57 7.33 -3.88
C ALA A 202 8.74 8.26 -3.53
N ALA A 203 8.85 9.40 -4.22
CA ALA A 203 9.91 10.37 -3.93
C ALA A 203 9.79 10.93 -2.51
N ALA A 204 8.55 11.20 -2.06
CA ALA A 204 8.28 11.68 -0.71
C ALA A 204 8.63 10.64 0.34
N ALA A 205 8.32 9.35 0.15
CA ALA A 205 8.66 8.31 1.11
C ALA A 205 10.19 8.24 1.32
N ILE A 206 10.97 8.23 0.24
CA ILE A 206 12.43 8.22 0.30
C ILE A 206 12.96 9.48 0.99
N GLY A 207 12.49 10.66 0.57
CA GLY A 207 12.90 11.93 1.18
C GLY A 207 12.52 12.04 2.65
N TYR A 208 11.34 11.54 3.02
CA TYR A 208 10.83 11.52 4.39
C TYR A 208 11.71 10.64 5.28
N VAL A 209 11.98 9.40 4.86
CA VAL A 209 12.84 8.47 5.61
C VAL A 209 14.23 9.05 5.78
N LEU A 210 14.86 9.49 4.69
CA LEU A 210 16.23 10.02 4.75
C LEU A 210 16.33 11.27 5.63
N SER A 211 15.35 12.17 5.56
CA SER A 211 15.38 13.41 6.36
C SER A 211 14.95 13.21 7.82
N ARG A 212 13.82 12.54 8.07
CA ARG A 212 13.24 12.37 9.41
C ARG A 212 13.87 11.23 10.19
N VAL A 213 14.19 10.12 9.51
CA VAL A 213 14.76 8.92 10.14
C VAL A 213 16.27 8.94 10.15
N TYR A 214 16.94 9.47 9.12
CA TYR A 214 18.41 9.48 9.09
C TYR A 214 19.06 10.87 9.21
N GLY A 215 18.27 11.93 9.31
CA GLY A 215 18.80 13.30 9.44
C GLY A 215 19.58 13.78 8.23
N VAL A 216 19.38 13.16 7.06
CA VAL A 216 20.05 13.53 5.81
C VAL A 216 19.43 14.81 5.25
N SER A 217 20.26 15.83 5.05
CA SER A 217 19.80 17.09 4.45
C SER A 217 19.38 16.90 2.99
N TRP A 218 18.38 17.66 2.54
CA TRP A 218 17.84 17.59 1.18
C TRP A 218 18.93 17.80 0.10
N GLU A 219 19.92 18.64 0.36
CA GLU A 219 21.06 18.90 -0.53
C GLU A 219 21.85 17.63 -0.90
N ARG A 220 21.87 16.64 0.00
CA ARG A 220 22.53 15.34 -0.22
C ARG A 220 21.68 14.37 -1.04
N LEU A 221 20.43 14.71 -1.32
CA LEU A 221 19.49 13.92 -2.14
C LEU A 221 19.52 14.34 -3.61
N SER A 222 20.64 14.88 -4.08
CA SER A 222 20.79 15.34 -5.47
C SER A 222 20.42 14.29 -6.54
N PRO A 223 20.69 12.97 -6.41
CA PRO A 223 20.25 11.99 -7.40
C PRO A 223 18.73 11.82 -7.44
N LEU A 224 18.06 11.85 -6.28
CA LEU A 224 16.61 11.77 -6.19
C LEU A 224 15.97 12.96 -6.88
N HIS A 225 16.44 14.18 -6.60
CA HIS A 225 15.96 15.39 -7.26
C HIS A 225 16.21 15.35 -8.77
N ALA A 226 17.41 14.94 -9.20
CA ALA A 226 17.76 14.88 -10.62
C ALA A 226 16.91 13.87 -11.41
N LEU A 227 16.55 12.74 -10.81
CA LEU A 227 15.76 11.70 -11.48
C LEU A 227 14.25 11.98 -11.41
N SER A 228 13.74 12.44 -10.27
CA SER A 228 12.30 12.68 -10.05
C SER A 228 11.82 14.04 -10.55
N GLY A 229 12.70 15.05 -10.55
CA GLY A 229 12.37 16.44 -10.83
C GLY A 229 11.71 17.20 -9.67
N TYR A 230 11.39 16.54 -8.54
CA TYR A 230 10.73 17.16 -7.41
C TYR A 230 11.71 17.84 -6.46
N GLY A 231 11.38 19.05 -6.01
CA GLY A 231 12.07 19.74 -4.93
C GLY A 231 11.46 19.45 -3.55
N GLU A 232 12.11 19.91 -2.49
CA GLU A 232 11.62 19.73 -1.12
C GLU A 232 10.21 20.30 -0.90
N SER A 233 9.92 21.47 -1.49
CA SER A 233 8.61 22.12 -1.41
C SER A 233 7.49 21.30 -2.02
N ASP A 234 7.78 20.52 -3.07
CA ASP A 234 6.78 19.70 -3.78
C ASP A 234 6.34 18.51 -2.92
N LEU A 235 7.22 18.04 -2.02
CA LEU A 235 6.99 16.84 -1.19
C LEU A 235 6.49 17.18 0.21
N HIS A 236 6.54 18.45 0.62
CA HIS A 236 6.18 18.89 1.98
C HIS A 236 4.76 18.47 2.39
N GLY A 237 3.79 18.54 1.47
CA GLY A 237 2.42 18.09 1.74
C GLY A 237 2.32 16.60 2.06
N VAL A 238 3.12 15.77 1.36
CA VAL A 238 3.15 14.32 1.58
C VAL A 238 3.92 13.96 2.85
N PHE A 239 4.93 14.76 3.24
CA PHE A 239 5.62 14.58 4.52
C PHE A 239 4.65 14.75 5.69
N GLY A 240 3.82 15.80 5.66
CA GLY A 240 2.79 16.01 6.68
C GLY A 240 1.70 14.92 6.67
N PHE A 241 1.48 14.26 5.53
CA PHE A 241 0.64 13.06 5.46
C PHE A 241 1.34 11.87 6.13
N PHE A 242 2.63 11.62 5.86
CA PHE A 242 3.38 10.53 6.49
C PHE A 242 3.53 10.71 8.01
N ASP A 243 3.71 11.94 8.50
CA ASP A 243 3.70 12.22 9.94
C ASP A 243 2.39 11.72 10.57
N LYS A 244 1.24 12.03 9.96
CA LYS A 244 -0.07 11.55 10.44
C LYS A 244 -0.23 10.04 10.26
N LEU A 245 0.24 9.48 9.15
CA LEU A 245 0.17 8.05 8.85
C LEU A 245 0.90 7.23 9.91
N VAL A 246 2.13 7.62 10.27
CA VAL A 246 2.93 6.91 11.29
C VAL A 246 2.26 6.97 12.66
N ASN A 247 1.68 8.13 13.02
CA ASN A 247 0.88 8.27 14.25
C ASN A 247 -0.34 7.33 14.24
N ASP A 248 -1.13 7.35 13.17
CA ASP A 248 -2.33 6.52 13.07
C ASP A 248 -1.99 5.02 13.02
N ALA A 249 -0.89 4.64 12.36
CA ALA A 249 -0.43 3.25 12.28
C ALA A 249 0.01 2.74 13.66
N TYR A 250 0.72 3.57 14.45
CA TYR A 250 1.07 3.26 15.84
C TYR A 250 -0.18 3.16 16.72
N ASP A 251 -1.08 4.14 16.64
CA ASP A 251 -2.34 4.13 17.40
C ASP A 251 -3.21 2.90 17.06
N THR A 252 -3.23 2.49 15.79
CA THR A 252 -3.94 1.29 15.33
C THR A 252 -3.34 0.01 15.92
N GLU A 253 -2.01 -0.04 16.07
CA GLU A 253 -1.31 -1.16 16.73
C GLU A 253 -1.64 -1.23 18.24
N GLU A 254 -1.56 -0.09 18.93
CA GLU A 254 -1.73 -0.04 20.39
C GLU A 254 -3.18 -0.21 20.84
N LYS A 255 -4.14 0.35 20.07
CA LYS A 255 -5.54 0.49 20.49
C LYS A 255 -6.49 -0.42 19.75
N GLY A 256 -6.08 -1.00 18.63
CA GLY A 256 -6.96 -1.72 17.73
C GLY A 256 -6.34 -3.01 17.21
N ARG A 257 -6.85 -3.48 16.08
CA ARG A 257 -6.16 -4.48 15.26
C ARG A 257 -5.16 -3.74 14.38
N GLY A 258 -3.87 -3.97 14.61
CA GLY A 258 -2.77 -3.48 13.79
C GLY A 258 -3.01 -3.71 12.28
N LEU A 259 -2.35 -2.90 11.46
CA LEU A 259 -2.38 -3.09 10.01
C LEU A 259 -1.56 -4.33 9.65
N HIS A 260 -1.96 -5.08 8.62
CA HIS A 260 -1.13 -6.18 8.13
C HIS A 260 0.26 -5.69 7.68
N ALA A 261 0.35 -4.46 7.16
CA ALA A 261 1.63 -3.84 6.84
C ALA A 261 2.54 -3.69 8.09
N ASN A 262 1.99 -3.49 9.28
CA ASN A 262 2.79 -3.44 10.51
C ASN A 262 3.40 -4.81 10.84
N ASP A 263 2.61 -5.88 10.67
CA ASP A 263 3.05 -7.26 10.86
C ASP A 263 4.05 -7.71 9.79
N LYS A 264 3.89 -7.23 8.55
CA LYS A 264 4.76 -7.55 7.41
C LYS A 264 6.15 -6.92 7.56
N TYR A 265 6.22 -5.69 8.08
CA TYR A 265 7.44 -4.88 8.15
C TYR A 265 7.80 -4.54 9.61
N GLN A 266 7.98 -5.57 10.45
CA GLN A 266 8.20 -5.39 11.90
C GLN A 266 9.49 -4.62 12.24
N ASN A 267 10.53 -4.75 11.41
CA ASN A 267 11.77 -4.03 11.60
C ASN A 267 11.56 -2.53 11.36
N ALA A 268 10.94 -2.18 10.23
CA ALA A 268 10.58 -0.81 9.91
C ALA A 268 9.69 -0.14 10.97
N THR A 269 8.65 -0.84 11.44
CA THR A 269 7.76 -0.30 12.48
C THR A 269 8.47 -0.10 13.80
N SER A 270 9.29 -1.07 14.24
CA SER A 270 10.12 -0.96 15.44
C SER A 270 11.02 0.29 15.42
N ILE A 271 11.71 0.53 14.30
CA ILE A 271 12.60 1.68 14.11
C ILE A 271 11.81 2.99 14.16
N LEU A 272 10.70 3.07 13.41
CA LEU A 272 9.85 4.25 13.39
C LEU A 272 9.29 4.55 14.78
N TRP A 273 8.73 3.56 15.47
CA TRP A 273 8.13 3.81 16.78
C TRP A 273 9.15 4.25 17.83
N ARG A 274 10.31 3.58 17.87
CA ARG A 274 11.40 3.99 18.77
C ARG A 274 11.81 5.44 18.54
N LYS A 275 11.88 5.85 17.27
CA LYS A 275 12.35 7.19 16.89
C LYS A 275 11.31 8.30 17.07
N PHE A 276 10.03 8.01 16.93
CA PHE A 276 8.98 9.03 16.99
C PHE A 276 8.25 9.09 18.33
N PHE A 277 8.23 8.01 19.12
CA PHE A 277 7.42 7.93 20.34
C PHE A 277 8.21 7.64 21.63
N PHE A 278 9.43 7.11 21.53
CA PHE A 278 10.20 6.65 22.68
C PHE A 278 11.58 7.32 22.84
N SER A 279 11.88 8.35 22.02
CA SER A 279 13.15 9.11 22.04
C SER A 279 13.09 10.38 22.89
#